data_AF-A0A7X6J9P4-F1
#
_entry.id   AF-A0A7X6J9P4-F1
#
_cell.length_a   1.000
_cell.length_b   1.000
_cell.length_c   1.000
_cell.angle_alpha   90.00
_cell.angle_beta   90.00
_cell.angle_gamma   90.00
#
_symmetry.space_group_name_H-M   'P 1'
#
loop_
_entity.id
_entity.type
_entity.pdbx_description
1 polymer ?
#
loop_
_entity_poly.entity_id
_entity_poly.type
_entity_poly.pdbx_seq_one_letter_code
_entity_poly.pdbx_strand_id
1 'polypeptide(L)'
;MSEAADTVLFKGPCPDCGSKDNLATYADGHKFCFTPGCGLKQGKARDSEDMNSVSEKKAPQKAVPFTSVNMREGLQKARGLKLDTLQRFGYFVHKEKGKTLQVAPVYNQRGEMVYQKYRDKDKNFWFTEVADNAPKPRMCQLYGQNVWGDKYDRKVVITTGEHDAHSVAEACQFKIPAVSVIAGDGSALEQLKTNYRWLDRFEEIILWFDNDESGQSVVAECAALFEPGRVKTIKIDRVKDANELAKAGRHGDIYAAVWGATLWAPDGIVNAALCITDMEEPEAETICSYPWPIVQDMTKGIREKEVVYHVAGTGIGKTSIIVELQEHLLLNNVKFGVMRFEDTRRKAQLDLMSVRANRRLHINPIPKEELKALHTSVFGGGLVELFDPEVAEWSFAALERYIRYMVKGLDCKVIFIDPLSFIVAAVDAQDERKALDKVSYNFARLVKQTGANLQITHHLNRGEGKAFEEGGQISLKNIRGSAGVANFSMGVHAYERNQQGERPDLTRTRILKNRHVGRTGVADTLMWHEDIGRQLPTDEPYPDSNSDKEAPPSVQLTIKVTISE
;
A
#
# COMPACT_ATOMS: atom_id res chain seq x y z
N MET A 1 29.25 -10.12 -40.48
CA MET A 1 27.78 -10.03 -40.35
C MET A 1 27.35 -9.95 -38.88
N SER A 2 27.87 -9.00 -38.08
CA SER A 2 27.67 -8.93 -36.61
C SER A 2 27.13 -7.58 -36.11
N GLU A 3 26.60 -6.74 -37.01
CA GLU A 3 25.97 -5.45 -36.67
C GLU A 3 24.44 -5.53 -36.51
N ALA A 4 23.82 -6.64 -36.94
CA ALA A 4 22.37 -6.76 -36.89
C ALA A 4 21.80 -7.09 -35.50
N ALA A 5 22.61 -7.55 -34.53
CA ALA A 5 22.08 -8.06 -33.26
C ALA A 5 21.57 -6.97 -32.29
N ASP A 6 22.22 -5.80 -32.25
CA ASP A 6 21.87 -4.70 -31.31
C ASP A 6 20.89 -3.69 -31.92
N THR A 7 20.37 -3.94 -33.13
CA THR A 7 19.41 -3.04 -33.76
C THR A 7 18.03 -3.24 -33.12
N VAL A 8 17.52 -2.22 -32.44
CA VAL A 8 16.13 -2.20 -31.94
C VAL A 8 15.19 -2.13 -33.14
N LEU A 9 14.34 -3.15 -33.30
CA LEU A 9 13.34 -3.20 -34.35
C LEU A 9 12.10 -2.38 -33.97
N PHE A 10 11.59 -2.58 -32.75
CA PHE A 10 10.47 -1.80 -32.23
C PHE A 10 10.45 -1.76 -30.70
N LYS A 11 9.82 -0.71 -30.16
CA LYS A 11 9.47 -0.58 -28.74
C LYS A 11 7.96 -0.66 -28.58
N GLY A 12 7.49 -1.36 -27.55
CA GLY A 12 6.06 -1.55 -27.34
C GLY A 12 5.71 -1.99 -25.91
N PRO A 13 4.46 -2.44 -25.70
CA PRO A 13 3.98 -2.74 -24.38
C PRO A 13 4.66 -3.99 -23.80
N CYS A 14 4.95 -3.95 -22.50
CA CYS A 14 5.51 -5.08 -21.78
C CYS A 14 4.38 -5.90 -21.14
N PRO A 15 4.28 -7.21 -21.40
CA PRO A 15 3.26 -8.06 -20.81
C PRO A 15 3.49 -8.31 -19.29
N ASP A 16 4.73 -8.21 -18.81
CA ASP A 16 5.05 -8.50 -17.40
C ASP A 16 4.72 -7.33 -16.47
N CYS A 17 5.11 -6.10 -16.83
CA CYS A 17 4.86 -4.92 -15.99
C CYS A 17 3.74 -4.00 -16.51
N GLY A 18 3.15 -4.29 -17.67
CA GLY A 18 2.09 -3.47 -18.27
C GLY A 18 2.54 -2.11 -18.82
N SER A 19 3.86 -1.83 -18.86
CA SER A 19 4.37 -0.58 -19.47
C SER A 19 3.94 -0.48 -20.92
N LYS A 20 3.66 0.72 -21.43
CA LYS A 20 3.14 0.90 -22.81
C LYS A 20 4.21 0.84 -23.90
N ASP A 21 5.46 1.20 -23.60
CA ASP A 21 6.52 1.41 -24.61
C ASP A 21 7.94 1.04 -24.13
N ASN A 22 8.09 0.45 -22.95
CA ASN A 22 9.41 0.15 -22.38
C ASN A 22 9.98 -1.22 -22.79
N LEU A 23 9.24 -2.05 -23.53
CA LEU A 23 9.76 -3.31 -24.05
C LEU A 23 10.41 -3.11 -25.41
N ALA A 24 11.73 -3.24 -25.50
CA ALA A 24 12.45 -3.23 -26.77
C ALA A 24 12.61 -4.66 -27.30
N THR A 25 12.32 -4.85 -28.59
CA THR A 25 12.63 -6.08 -29.34
C THR A 25 13.78 -5.79 -30.30
N TYR A 26 14.82 -6.62 -30.23
CA TYR A 26 16.04 -6.47 -31.02
C TYR A 26 16.02 -7.41 -32.24
N ALA A 27 16.85 -7.11 -33.23
CA ALA A 27 16.87 -7.82 -34.51
C ALA A 27 17.42 -9.26 -34.44
N ASP A 28 18.09 -9.64 -33.36
CA ASP A 28 18.42 -11.05 -33.06
C ASP A 28 17.28 -11.83 -32.37
N GLY A 29 16.16 -11.16 -32.08
CA GLY A 29 14.96 -11.72 -31.47
C GLY A 29 14.91 -11.60 -29.94
N HIS A 30 15.95 -11.09 -29.28
CA HIS A 30 15.88 -10.90 -27.83
C HIS A 30 14.99 -9.71 -27.45
N LYS A 31 14.38 -9.77 -26.28
CA LYS A 31 13.52 -8.72 -25.74
C LYS A 31 14.01 -8.28 -24.37
N PHE A 32 14.03 -6.96 -24.14
CA PHE A 32 14.40 -6.39 -22.85
C PHE A 32 13.44 -5.27 -22.45
N CYS A 33 12.86 -5.38 -21.25
CA CYS A 33 12.03 -4.33 -20.67
C CYS A 33 12.88 -3.37 -19.83
N PHE A 34 12.80 -2.08 -20.14
CA PHE A 34 13.50 -1.03 -19.40
C PHE A 34 12.74 -0.54 -18.15
N THR A 35 11.56 -1.07 -17.88
CA THR A 35 10.80 -0.72 -16.67
C THR A 35 11.55 -1.23 -15.44
N PRO A 36 11.89 -0.37 -14.47
CA PRO A 36 12.53 -0.78 -13.22
C PRO A 36 11.77 -1.92 -12.54
N GLY A 37 12.49 -2.96 -12.10
CA GLY A 37 11.90 -4.13 -11.43
C GLY A 37 11.21 -5.16 -12.35
N CYS A 38 10.94 -4.87 -13.62
CA CYS A 38 10.22 -5.77 -14.51
C CYS A 38 10.99 -7.05 -14.88
N GLY A 39 12.32 -7.01 -14.89
CA GLY A 39 13.18 -8.19 -15.07
C GLY A 39 13.09 -8.92 -16.42
N LEU A 40 12.07 -8.64 -17.27
CA LEU A 40 11.79 -9.37 -18.49
C LEU A 40 12.97 -9.30 -19.48
N LYS A 41 13.60 -10.46 -19.64
CA LYS A 41 14.69 -10.78 -20.55
C LYS A 41 14.35 -12.09 -21.25
N GLN A 42 13.81 -12.03 -22.47
CA GLN A 42 13.59 -13.22 -23.29
C GLN A 42 14.69 -13.29 -24.34
N GLY A 43 15.53 -14.32 -24.27
CA GLY A 43 16.48 -14.68 -25.34
C GLY A 43 15.82 -15.62 -26.36
N LYS A 44 16.50 -15.87 -27.49
CA LYS A 44 16.09 -16.92 -28.43
C LYS A 44 15.95 -18.26 -27.69
N ALA A 45 14.85 -18.97 -27.93
CA ALA A 45 14.80 -20.40 -27.67
C ALA A 45 15.94 -21.05 -28.48
N ARG A 46 16.97 -21.54 -27.80
CA ARG A 46 17.98 -22.41 -28.39
C ARG A 46 17.62 -23.81 -27.93
N ASP A 47 17.26 -24.66 -28.87
CA ASP A 47 17.21 -26.09 -28.64
C ASP A 47 18.57 -26.56 -28.11
N SER A 48 18.49 -27.41 -27.10
CA SER A 48 19.61 -27.94 -26.33
C SER A 48 20.48 -28.85 -27.21
N GLU A 49 21.61 -28.34 -27.71
CA GLU A 49 22.84 -29.07 -28.07
C GLU A 49 23.83 -28.09 -28.73
N ASP A 50 24.56 -27.30 -27.93
CA ASP A 50 25.91 -26.80 -28.25
C ASP A 50 26.43 -25.88 -27.11
N MET A 51 26.95 -26.51 -26.06
CA MET A 51 27.73 -25.85 -25.01
C MET A 51 29.19 -25.76 -25.45
N ASN A 52 29.51 -24.79 -26.32
CA ASN A 52 30.80 -24.10 -26.42
C ASN A 52 30.81 -23.11 -27.60
N SER A 53 30.08 -22.00 -27.50
CA SER A 53 30.38 -20.82 -28.32
C SER A 53 30.82 -19.67 -27.43
N VAL A 54 32.14 -19.54 -27.29
CA VAL A 54 32.77 -18.33 -26.78
C VAL A 54 32.41 -17.23 -27.77
N SER A 55 31.57 -16.27 -27.36
CA SER A 55 31.30 -15.10 -28.19
C SER A 55 32.62 -14.36 -28.40
N GLU A 56 33.10 -14.29 -29.65
CA GLU A 56 34.27 -13.49 -30.00
C GLU A 56 34.06 -12.05 -29.53
N LYS A 57 34.83 -11.60 -28.53
CA LYS A 57 34.81 -10.19 -28.10
C LYS A 57 35.30 -9.34 -29.27
N LYS A 58 34.49 -8.38 -29.72
CA LYS A 58 34.92 -7.37 -30.71
C LYS A 58 36.17 -6.68 -30.17
N ALA A 59 37.22 -6.58 -30.98
CA ALA A 59 38.44 -5.88 -30.62
C ALA A 59 38.15 -4.42 -30.25
N PRO A 60 38.87 -3.83 -29.28
CA PRO A 60 38.66 -2.44 -28.87
C PRO A 60 38.89 -1.48 -30.04
N GLN A 61 38.08 -0.42 -30.08
CA GLN A 61 38.18 0.61 -31.11
C GLN A 61 39.19 1.70 -30.71
N LYS A 62 39.73 2.42 -31.69
CA LYS A 62 40.60 3.56 -31.41
C LYS A 62 39.79 4.70 -30.80
N ALA A 63 40.17 5.15 -29.60
CA ALA A 63 39.52 6.28 -28.94
C ALA A 63 39.57 7.55 -29.81
N VAL A 64 38.46 8.30 -29.84
CA VAL A 64 38.44 9.64 -30.44
C VAL A 64 39.25 10.57 -29.53
N PRO A 65 40.28 11.26 -30.03
CA PRO A 65 41.13 12.07 -29.18
C PRO A 65 40.43 13.36 -28.72
N PHE A 66 40.67 13.73 -27.47
CA PHE A 66 40.27 15.03 -26.94
C PHE A 66 41.15 16.13 -27.54
N THR A 67 40.61 16.94 -28.46
CA THR A 67 41.35 18.00 -29.16
C THR A 67 40.53 19.27 -29.25
N SER A 68 41.17 20.42 -29.47
CA SER A 68 40.49 21.71 -29.65
C SER A 68 39.47 21.71 -30.79
N VAL A 69 39.69 20.90 -31.84
CA VAL A 69 38.75 20.69 -32.96
C VAL A 69 37.42 20.08 -32.49
N ASN A 70 37.50 19.22 -31.49
CA ASN A 70 36.35 18.54 -30.87
C ASN A 70 35.70 19.39 -29.75
N MET A 71 36.23 20.58 -29.45
CA MET A 71 35.71 21.52 -28.45
C MET A 71 34.96 22.70 -29.08
N ARG A 72 34.28 22.49 -30.22
CA ARG A 72 33.56 23.55 -30.94
C ARG A 72 32.47 24.21 -30.08
N GLU A 73 32.31 25.51 -30.27
CA GLU A 73 31.28 26.32 -29.61
C GLU A 73 29.84 25.86 -29.94
N GLY A 74 28.98 25.79 -28.93
CA GLY A 74 27.55 25.52 -29.04
C GLY A 74 26.99 24.75 -27.84
N LEU A 75 27.66 23.68 -27.43
CA LEU A 75 27.23 22.82 -26.31
C LEU A 75 27.20 23.59 -24.97
N GLN A 76 28.23 24.39 -24.72
CA GLN A 76 28.38 25.17 -23.49
C GLN A 76 27.23 26.18 -23.31
N LYS A 77 26.77 26.81 -24.39
CA LYS A 77 25.60 27.71 -24.38
C LYS A 77 24.30 26.95 -24.15
N ALA A 78 24.09 25.83 -24.85
CA ALA A 78 22.87 25.02 -24.74
C ALA A 78 22.69 24.35 -23.36
N ARG A 79 23.77 24.25 -22.57
CA ARG A 79 23.79 23.63 -21.24
C ARG A 79 23.98 24.62 -20.10
N GLY A 80 24.21 25.90 -20.39
CA GLY A 80 24.52 26.90 -19.37
C GLY A 80 25.83 26.62 -18.64
N LEU A 81 26.85 26.12 -19.36
CA LEU A 81 28.15 25.73 -18.81
C LEU A 81 29.29 26.52 -19.46
N LYS A 82 30.43 26.62 -18.79
CA LYS A 82 31.68 27.17 -19.32
C LYS A 82 32.46 26.09 -20.06
N LEU A 83 33.24 26.52 -21.06
CA LEU A 83 34.10 25.61 -21.82
C LEU A 83 35.18 24.98 -20.92
N ASP A 84 35.75 25.74 -19.98
CA ASP A 84 36.72 25.26 -18.99
C ASP A 84 36.16 24.09 -18.16
N THR A 85 34.89 24.14 -17.78
CA THR A 85 34.21 23.07 -17.06
C THR A 85 34.22 21.77 -17.88
N LEU A 86 33.79 21.83 -19.14
CA LEU A 86 33.78 20.66 -20.02
C LEU A 86 35.20 20.11 -20.26
N GLN A 87 36.19 21.00 -20.39
CA GLN A 87 37.60 20.62 -20.59
C GLN A 87 38.16 19.85 -19.40
N ARG A 88 37.90 20.31 -18.17
CA ARG A 88 38.38 19.63 -16.96
C ARG A 88 37.86 18.20 -16.82
N PHE A 89 36.62 17.96 -17.24
CA PHE A 89 36.02 16.63 -17.23
C PHE A 89 36.31 15.82 -18.51
N GLY A 90 37.04 16.38 -19.48
CA GLY A 90 37.31 15.75 -20.76
C GLY A 90 36.04 15.49 -21.59
N TYR A 91 34.98 16.28 -21.41
CA TYR A 91 33.72 16.15 -22.17
C TYR A 91 33.79 16.96 -23.45
N PHE A 92 33.50 16.35 -24.59
CA PHE A 92 33.67 17.01 -25.89
C PHE A 92 32.62 16.62 -26.92
N VAL A 93 32.68 17.26 -28.08
CA VAL A 93 31.79 17.02 -29.22
C VAL A 93 32.58 16.41 -30.37
N HIS A 94 32.15 15.25 -30.86
CA HIS A 94 32.69 14.61 -32.04
C HIS A 94 31.70 14.68 -33.20
N LYS A 95 32.18 15.06 -34.40
CA LYS A 95 31.37 15.02 -35.62
C LYS A 95 31.75 13.78 -36.44
N GLU A 96 30.79 12.89 -36.62
CA GLU A 96 30.96 11.67 -37.41
C GLU A 96 29.80 11.54 -38.40
N LYS A 97 30.12 11.36 -39.69
CA LYS A 97 29.12 11.15 -40.77
C LYS A 97 27.98 12.20 -40.76
N GLY A 98 28.32 13.46 -40.49
CA GLY A 98 27.37 14.59 -40.41
C GLY A 98 26.55 14.66 -39.12
N LYS A 99 26.64 13.67 -38.22
CA LYS A 99 26.02 13.70 -36.89
C LYS A 99 26.95 14.36 -35.89
N THR A 100 26.36 15.09 -34.94
CA THR A 100 27.07 15.70 -33.81
C THR A 100 26.82 14.85 -32.58
N LEU A 101 27.89 14.27 -32.04
CA LEU A 101 27.88 13.36 -30.89
C LEU A 101 28.58 14.01 -29.72
N GLN A 102 28.06 13.80 -28.51
CA GLN A 102 28.72 14.20 -27.28
C GLN A 102 29.44 12.98 -26.70
N VAL A 103 30.66 13.18 -26.20
CA VAL A 103 31.54 12.09 -25.78
C VAL A 103 32.05 12.36 -24.36
N ALA A 104 31.84 11.39 -23.47
CA ALA A 104 32.37 11.38 -22.11
C ALA A 104 33.40 10.24 -21.95
N PRO A 105 34.57 10.50 -21.36
CA PRO A 105 35.53 9.45 -21.03
C PRO A 105 35.07 8.66 -19.81
N VAL A 106 35.36 7.35 -19.81
CA VAL A 106 35.06 6.43 -18.71
C VAL A 106 36.35 5.71 -18.33
N TYR A 107 36.68 5.77 -17.05
CA TYR A 107 37.92 5.24 -16.51
C TYR A 107 37.68 3.99 -15.65
N ASN A 108 38.59 3.03 -15.72
CA ASN A 108 38.59 1.91 -14.77
C ASN A 108 39.18 2.37 -13.42
N GLN A 109 39.19 1.46 -12.44
CA GLN A 109 39.71 1.77 -11.09
C GLN A 109 41.22 2.11 -11.06
N ARG A 110 41.96 1.82 -12.14
CA ARG A 110 43.39 2.16 -12.29
C ARG A 110 43.62 3.54 -12.93
N GLY A 111 42.56 4.23 -13.33
CA GLY A 111 42.65 5.51 -14.03
C GLY A 111 42.93 5.40 -15.53
N GLU A 112 42.78 4.20 -16.12
CA GLU A 112 42.91 3.99 -17.57
C GLU A 112 41.56 4.22 -18.24
N MET A 113 41.53 4.96 -19.36
CA MET A 113 40.30 5.18 -20.12
C MET A 113 39.94 3.88 -20.86
N VAL A 114 38.83 3.28 -20.45
CA VAL A 114 38.38 1.97 -20.96
C VAL A 114 37.16 2.07 -21.87
N TYR A 115 36.33 3.10 -21.70
CA TYR A 115 35.25 3.42 -22.63
C TYR A 115 35.19 4.90 -22.99
N GLN A 116 34.56 5.16 -24.12
CA GLN A 116 33.94 6.45 -24.43
C GLN A 116 32.43 6.26 -24.48
N LYS A 117 31.71 7.01 -23.65
CA LYS A 117 30.25 7.05 -23.66
C LYS A 117 29.78 8.12 -24.63
N TYR A 118 28.99 7.71 -25.60
CA TYR A 118 28.45 8.57 -26.64
C TYR A 118 27.00 8.92 -26.33
N ARG A 119 26.60 10.12 -26.73
CA ARG A 119 25.24 10.62 -26.70
C ARG A 119 24.92 11.37 -27.99
N ASP A 120 23.82 11.02 -28.65
CA ASP A 120 23.30 11.78 -29.78
C ASP A 120 22.23 12.81 -29.36
N LYS A 121 21.73 13.57 -30.34
CA LYS A 121 20.69 14.59 -30.14
C LYS A 121 19.35 13.98 -29.66
N ASP A 122 19.08 12.74 -30.03
CA ASP A 122 17.84 12.01 -29.75
C ASP A 122 17.90 11.30 -28.38
N LYS A 123 18.99 11.54 -27.61
CA LYS A 123 19.27 10.96 -26.30
C LYS A 123 19.45 9.44 -26.35
N ASN A 124 19.97 8.91 -27.45
CA ASN A 124 20.51 7.55 -27.46
C ASN A 124 21.91 7.53 -26.87
N PHE A 125 22.19 6.52 -26.05
CA PHE A 125 23.46 6.35 -25.35
C PHE A 125 24.09 5.01 -25.67
N TRP A 126 25.40 4.98 -25.88
CA TRP A 126 26.16 3.74 -26.05
C TRP A 126 27.59 3.92 -25.56
N PHE A 127 28.27 2.79 -25.29
CA PHE A 127 29.67 2.75 -24.90
C PHE A 127 30.50 2.14 -26.01
N THR A 128 31.61 2.80 -26.35
CA THR A 128 32.63 2.22 -27.22
C THR A 128 33.81 1.80 -26.36
N GLU A 129 34.16 0.52 -26.40
CA GLU A 129 35.34 -0.03 -25.73
C GLU A 129 36.61 0.45 -26.45
N VAL A 130 37.54 1.02 -25.69
CA VAL A 130 38.77 1.62 -26.25
C VAL A 130 40.06 1.07 -25.64
N ALA A 131 39.95 0.10 -24.74
CA ALA A 131 41.07 -0.60 -24.12
C ALA A 131 40.75 -2.09 -23.97
N ASP A 132 41.78 -2.93 -24.02
CA ASP A 132 41.64 -4.37 -23.79
C ASP A 132 41.20 -4.67 -22.35
N ASN A 133 40.40 -5.73 -22.19
CA ASN A 133 39.93 -6.22 -20.89
C ASN A 133 39.17 -5.18 -20.06
N ALA A 134 38.40 -4.31 -20.72
CA ALA A 134 37.57 -3.33 -20.03
C ALA A 134 36.55 -4.04 -19.10
N PRO A 135 36.45 -3.62 -17.82
CA PRO A 135 35.40 -4.12 -16.93
C PRO A 135 34.04 -3.63 -17.40
N LYS A 136 32.93 -4.22 -16.95
CA LYS A 136 31.59 -3.69 -17.29
C LYS A 136 31.49 -2.20 -16.90
N PRO A 137 30.78 -1.34 -17.66
CA PRO A 137 30.68 0.09 -17.34
C PRO A 137 30.28 0.39 -15.89
N ARG A 138 29.32 -0.35 -15.33
CA ARG A 138 28.90 -0.21 -13.92
C ARG A 138 29.95 -0.60 -12.87
N MET A 139 31.07 -1.19 -13.28
CA MET A 139 32.22 -1.52 -12.43
C MET A 139 33.39 -0.52 -12.64
N CYS A 140 33.19 0.51 -13.47
CA CYS A 140 34.15 1.58 -13.67
C CYS A 140 34.04 2.64 -12.56
N GLN A 141 34.92 3.63 -12.61
CA GLN A 141 34.81 4.82 -11.76
C GLN A 141 33.52 5.59 -12.06
N LEU A 142 33.07 6.37 -11.07
CA LEU A 142 32.05 7.39 -11.32
C LEU A 142 32.60 8.42 -12.31
N TYR A 143 31.73 8.99 -13.14
CA TYR A 143 32.14 10.03 -14.07
C TYR A 143 32.65 11.25 -13.30
N GLY A 144 33.84 11.72 -13.67
CA GLY A 144 34.50 12.84 -13.01
C GLY A 144 35.33 12.47 -11.77
N GLN A 145 35.29 11.22 -11.29
CA GLN A 145 36.08 10.78 -10.15
C GLN A 145 37.59 11.03 -10.36
N ASN A 146 38.07 10.81 -11.59
CA ASN A 146 39.44 11.08 -12.01
C ASN A 146 39.85 12.57 -11.95
N VAL A 147 38.89 13.50 -11.93
CA VAL A 147 39.14 14.94 -11.81
C VAL A 147 39.48 15.34 -10.37
N TRP A 148 38.94 14.63 -9.38
CA TRP A 148 39.02 15.00 -7.97
C TRP A 148 40.14 14.29 -7.21
N GLY A 149 40.58 13.12 -7.67
CA GLY A 149 41.68 12.35 -7.06
C GLY A 149 41.37 11.90 -5.62
N ASP A 150 42.44 11.74 -4.82
CA ASP A 150 42.39 11.15 -3.46
C ASP A 150 42.55 12.13 -2.29
N LYS A 151 42.33 13.43 -2.54
CA LYS A 151 42.36 14.44 -1.46
C LYS A 151 41.17 14.29 -0.51
N TYR A 152 41.38 14.70 0.73
CA TYR A 152 40.32 14.76 1.74
C TYR A 152 39.42 15.98 1.48
N ASP A 153 38.28 15.76 0.85
CA ASP A 153 37.20 16.75 0.82
C ASP A 153 36.08 16.32 1.78
N ARG A 154 35.37 17.30 2.34
CA ARG A 154 34.31 17.05 3.31
C ARG A 154 33.01 16.55 2.68
N LYS A 155 32.70 17.00 1.47
CA LYS A 155 31.43 16.71 0.77
C LYS A 155 31.67 16.14 -0.61
N VAL A 156 30.76 15.30 -1.09
CA VAL A 156 30.63 14.92 -2.50
C VAL A 156 29.17 15.02 -2.94
N VAL A 157 28.95 15.47 -4.17
CA VAL A 157 27.64 15.45 -4.81
C VAL A 157 27.65 14.39 -5.92
N ILE A 158 26.71 13.45 -5.85
CA ILE A 158 26.53 12.38 -6.82
C ILE A 158 25.23 12.65 -7.57
N THR A 159 25.34 12.73 -8.89
CA THR A 159 24.22 12.96 -9.81
C THR A 159 23.99 11.74 -10.71
N THR A 160 22.90 11.76 -11.46
CA THR A 160 22.49 10.75 -12.45
C THR A 160 23.14 10.95 -13.81
N GLY A 161 23.40 12.20 -14.20
CA GLY A 161 23.92 12.57 -15.52
C GLY A 161 25.20 13.42 -15.50
N GLU A 162 25.98 13.34 -16.58
CA GLU A 162 27.26 14.05 -16.69
C GLU A 162 27.08 15.57 -16.67
N HIS A 163 26.03 16.08 -17.32
CA HIS A 163 25.73 17.51 -17.37
C HIS A 163 25.34 18.07 -16.00
N ASP A 164 24.75 17.25 -15.13
CA ASP A 164 24.39 17.63 -13.76
C ASP A 164 25.65 17.73 -12.91
N ALA A 165 26.57 16.76 -13.01
CA ALA A 165 27.88 16.83 -12.37
C ALA A 165 28.67 18.07 -12.82
N HIS A 166 28.63 18.43 -14.12
CA HIS A 166 29.25 19.67 -14.61
C HIS A 166 28.62 20.91 -13.98
N SER A 167 27.28 20.94 -13.93
CA SER A 167 26.51 22.07 -13.41
C SER A 167 26.80 22.31 -11.93
N VAL A 168 26.88 21.23 -11.15
CA VAL A 168 27.25 21.28 -9.73
C VAL A 168 28.71 21.69 -9.54
N ALA A 169 29.64 21.08 -10.28
CA ALA A 169 31.06 21.43 -10.20
C ALA A 169 31.30 22.91 -10.50
N GLU A 170 30.67 23.44 -11.55
CA GLU A 170 30.79 24.84 -11.96
C GLU A 170 30.17 25.79 -10.94
N ALA A 171 28.95 25.52 -10.48
CA ALA A 171 28.27 26.33 -9.47
C ALA A 171 29.06 26.38 -8.15
N CYS A 172 29.67 25.25 -7.76
CA CYS A 172 30.53 25.14 -6.59
C CYS A 172 31.97 25.60 -6.85
N GLN A 173 32.26 26.21 -8.01
CA GLN A 173 33.59 26.73 -8.37
C GLN A 173 34.71 25.69 -8.25
N PHE A 174 34.41 24.43 -8.53
CA PHE A 174 35.31 23.29 -8.38
C PHE A 174 35.87 23.10 -6.95
N LYS A 175 35.15 23.56 -5.92
CA LYS A 175 35.53 23.39 -4.50
C LYS A 175 34.88 22.17 -3.84
N ILE A 176 33.86 21.60 -4.47
CA ILE A 176 33.14 20.41 -3.98
C ILE A 176 33.16 19.36 -5.08
N PRO A 177 33.67 18.14 -4.80
CA PRO A 177 33.57 17.01 -5.69
C PRO A 177 32.15 16.79 -6.21
N ALA A 178 32.00 16.82 -7.53
CA ALA A 178 30.76 16.50 -8.21
C ALA A 178 31.04 15.42 -9.24
N VAL A 179 30.29 14.32 -9.15
CA VAL A 179 30.41 13.13 -9.97
C VAL A 179 29.03 12.65 -10.42
N SER A 180 28.99 11.78 -11.42
CA SER A 180 27.74 11.13 -11.83
C SER A 180 27.90 9.62 -11.99
N VAL A 181 26.79 8.90 -11.85
CA VAL A 181 26.73 7.52 -12.35
C VAL A 181 26.78 7.52 -13.87
N ILE A 182 27.34 6.46 -14.46
CA ILE A 182 27.63 6.44 -15.89
C ILE A 182 26.63 5.64 -16.72
N ALA A 183 25.85 4.74 -16.11
CA ALA A 183 24.99 3.78 -16.82
C ALA A 183 23.52 3.90 -16.41
N GLY A 184 23.08 5.13 -16.11
CA GLY A 184 21.70 5.46 -15.73
C GLY A 184 21.33 5.05 -14.30
N ASP A 185 20.12 5.44 -13.88
CA ASP A 185 19.64 5.35 -12.50
C ASP A 185 19.66 3.93 -11.95
N GLY A 186 19.20 2.95 -12.75
CA GLY A 186 19.19 1.54 -12.36
C GLY A 186 20.58 0.92 -12.14
N SER A 187 21.67 1.61 -12.51
CA SER A 187 23.04 1.19 -12.23
C SER A 187 23.65 1.85 -10.99
N ALA A 188 22.95 2.82 -10.38
CA ALA A 188 23.50 3.65 -9.31
C ALA A 188 23.97 2.82 -8.11
N LEU A 189 23.15 1.88 -7.64
CA LEU A 189 23.49 1.03 -6.50
C LEU A 189 24.80 0.24 -6.74
N GLU A 190 24.92 -0.42 -7.89
CA GLU A 190 26.11 -1.22 -8.22
C GLU A 190 27.36 -0.34 -8.41
N GLN A 191 27.20 0.85 -9.00
CA GLN A 191 28.30 1.80 -9.18
C GLN A 191 28.78 2.42 -7.87
N LEU A 192 27.86 2.81 -6.98
CA LEU A 192 28.21 3.35 -5.67
C LEU A 192 28.88 2.27 -4.80
N LYS A 193 28.38 1.03 -4.84
CA LYS A 193 29.05 -0.12 -4.20
C LYS A 193 30.46 -0.32 -4.73
N THR A 194 30.64 -0.29 -6.06
CA THR A 194 31.96 -0.47 -6.68
C THR A 194 32.93 0.64 -6.26
N ASN A 195 32.43 1.87 -6.12
CA ASN A 195 33.22 3.04 -5.75
C ASN A 195 33.15 3.36 -4.25
N TYR A 196 32.67 2.43 -3.43
CA TYR A 196 32.41 2.65 -2.00
C TYR A 196 33.66 3.15 -1.28
N ARG A 197 34.82 2.54 -1.51
CA ARG A 197 36.08 2.95 -0.87
C ARG A 197 36.44 4.41 -1.13
N TRP A 198 36.12 4.93 -2.32
CA TRP A 198 36.37 6.33 -2.66
C TRP A 198 35.31 7.25 -2.04
N LEU A 199 34.05 6.83 -2.02
CA LEU A 199 32.92 7.57 -1.44
C LEU A 199 32.95 7.62 0.10
N ASP A 200 33.44 6.56 0.74
CA ASP A 200 33.45 6.41 2.20
C ASP A 200 34.38 7.41 2.90
N ARG A 201 35.23 8.12 2.16
CA ARG A 201 36.10 9.15 2.73
C ARG A 201 35.35 10.46 3.06
N PHE A 202 34.21 10.73 2.42
CA PHE A 202 33.51 12.01 2.55
C PHE A 202 32.59 11.99 3.77
N GLU A 203 32.58 13.05 4.58
CA GLU A 203 31.66 13.17 5.71
C GLU A 203 30.20 13.29 5.25
N GLU A 204 29.96 14.04 4.17
CA GLU A 204 28.62 14.26 3.61
C GLU A 204 28.56 13.77 2.16
N ILE A 205 27.66 12.82 1.90
CA ILE A 205 27.40 12.25 0.57
C ILE A 205 26.02 12.74 0.12
N ILE A 206 26.00 13.65 -0.85
CA ILE A 206 24.78 14.28 -1.33
C ILE A 206 24.32 13.57 -2.59
N LEU A 207 23.18 12.89 -2.53
CA LEU A 207 22.51 12.30 -3.69
C LEU A 207 21.58 13.34 -4.29
N TRP A 208 21.93 13.83 -5.48
CA TRP A 208 21.10 14.75 -6.26
C TRP A 208 20.72 14.08 -7.58
N PHE A 209 19.85 13.09 -7.48
CA PHE A 209 19.33 12.34 -8.63
C PHE A 209 18.14 13.06 -9.26
N ASP A 210 17.80 12.69 -10.49
CA ASP A 210 16.66 13.24 -11.23
C ASP A 210 15.38 13.18 -10.38
N ASN A 211 14.60 14.26 -10.41
CA ASN A 211 13.31 14.38 -9.75
C ASN A 211 12.19 13.74 -10.59
N ASP A 212 12.44 12.50 -11.05
CA ASP A 212 11.47 11.64 -11.72
C ASP A 212 11.42 10.26 -11.05
N GLU A 213 10.45 9.43 -11.42
CA GLU A 213 10.22 8.12 -10.78
C GLU A 213 11.47 7.21 -10.83
N SER A 214 12.18 7.23 -11.97
CA SER A 214 13.39 6.43 -12.17
C SER A 214 14.51 6.88 -11.24
N GLY A 215 14.83 8.17 -11.22
CA GLY A 215 15.89 8.73 -10.38
C GLY A 215 15.61 8.56 -8.89
N GLN A 216 14.37 8.78 -8.45
CA GLN A 216 14.01 8.70 -7.04
C GLN A 216 13.92 7.25 -6.52
N SER A 217 13.56 6.28 -7.37
CA SER A 217 13.39 4.87 -6.96
C SER A 217 14.64 4.23 -6.35
N VAL A 218 15.83 4.69 -6.74
CA VAL A 218 17.12 4.11 -6.31
C VAL A 218 17.77 4.85 -5.14
N VAL A 219 17.22 5.98 -4.71
CA VAL A 219 17.80 6.83 -3.66
C VAL A 219 17.91 6.09 -2.33
N ALA A 220 16.84 5.41 -1.91
CA ALA A 220 16.81 4.69 -0.63
C ALA A 220 17.85 3.56 -0.57
N GLU A 221 17.96 2.77 -1.65
CA GLU A 221 18.94 1.69 -1.75
C GLU A 221 20.38 2.21 -1.76
N CYS A 222 20.63 3.33 -2.46
CA CYS A 222 21.94 3.98 -2.50
C CYS A 222 22.31 4.61 -1.14
N ALA A 223 21.35 5.23 -0.46
CA ALA A 223 21.56 5.84 0.84
C ALA A 223 21.89 4.78 1.91
N ALA A 224 21.24 3.62 1.86
CA ALA A 224 21.48 2.50 2.76
C ALA A 224 22.88 1.88 2.67
N LEU A 225 23.71 2.27 1.68
CA LEU A 225 25.10 1.85 1.60
C LEU A 225 25.99 2.50 2.67
N PHE A 226 25.62 3.69 3.14
CA PHE A 226 26.47 4.51 4.00
C PHE A 226 25.89 4.61 5.41
N GLU A 227 26.75 4.96 6.36
CA GLU A 227 26.34 5.15 7.75
C GLU A 227 25.24 6.22 7.88
N PRO A 228 24.23 6.00 8.75
CA PRO A 228 23.21 6.99 9.04
C PRO A 228 23.82 8.35 9.42
N GLY A 229 23.19 9.44 8.98
CA GLY A 229 23.70 10.79 9.26
C GLY A 229 24.65 11.36 8.18
N ARG A 230 25.16 10.52 7.27
CA ARG A 230 26.10 10.97 6.22
C ARG A 230 25.44 11.29 4.89
N VAL A 231 24.36 10.60 4.56
CA VAL A 231 23.67 10.77 3.28
C VAL A 231 22.68 11.92 3.36
N LYS A 232 22.76 12.80 2.37
CA LYS A 232 21.81 13.90 2.18
C LYS A 232 21.17 13.79 0.81
N THR A 233 19.99 14.35 0.65
CA THR A 233 19.30 14.44 -0.64
C THR A 233 18.96 15.88 -0.97
N ILE A 234 18.88 16.16 -2.27
CA ILE A 234 18.37 17.42 -2.79
C ILE A 234 17.15 17.10 -3.63
N LYS A 235 16.03 17.76 -3.28
CA LYS A 235 14.80 17.74 -4.06
C LYS A 235 14.27 19.17 -4.15
N ILE A 236 14.17 19.69 -5.36
CA ILE A 236 13.68 21.04 -5.63
C ILE A 236 12.37 20.93 -6.39
N ASP A 237 11.33 21.61 -5.90
CA ASP A 237 10.01 21.57 -6.54
C ASP A 237 10.10 22.05 -7.99
N ARG A 238 9.43 21.32 -8.89
CA ARG A 238 9.33 21.59 -10.34
C ARG A 238 10.65 21.71 -11.10
N VAL A 239 11.76 21.28 -10.52
CA VAL A 239 13.06 21.20 -11.18
C VAL A 239 13.42 19.74 -11.34
N LYS A 240 13.74 19.31 -12.56
CA LYS A 240 14.09 17.93 -12.87
C LYS A 240 15.46 17.56 -12.35
N ASP A 241 16.45 18.37 -12.70
CA ASP A 241 17.87 18.05 -12.50
C ASP A 241 18.69 19.34 -12.28
N ALA A 242 19.97 19.19 -11.92
CA ALA A 242 20.84 20.35 -11.68
C ALA A 242 21.13 21.14 -12.97
N ASN A 243 21.18 20.47 -14.13
CA ASN A 243 21.44 21.12 -15.41
C ASN A 243 20.29 22.04 -15.87
N GLU A 244 19.04 21.76 -15.49
CA GLU A 244 17.91 22.63 -15.73
C GLU A 244 18.11 24.01 -15.09
N LEU A 245 18.61 24.06 -13.85
CA LEU A 245 18.97 25.32 -13.18
C LEU A 245 20.12 26.03 -13.89
N ALA A 246 21.15 25.30 -14.32
CA ALA A 246 22.29 25.88 -15.03
C ALA A 246 21.87 26.52 -16.36
N LYS A 247 21.00 25.85 -17.13
CA LYS A 247 20.42 26.40 -18.38
C LYS A 247 19.62 27.67 -18.15
N ALA A 248 18.96 27.78 -16.99
CA ALA A 248 18.23 28.98 -16.59
C ALA A 248 19.15 30.09 -16.04
N GLY A 249 20.47 29.88 -16.00
CA GLY A 249 21.43 30.83 -15.42
C GLY A 249 21.38 30.92 -13.89
N ARG A 250 20.78 29.92 -13.23
CA ARG A 250 20.53 29.88 -11.79
C ARG A 250 21.61 29.10 -11.03
N HIS A 251 22.89 29.31 -11.35
CA HIS A 251 24.00 28.61 -10.67
C HIS A 251 24.08 28.90 -9.17
N GLY A 252 23.63 30.08 -8.73
CA GLY A 252 23.54 30.42 -7.31
C GLY A 252 22.59 29.49 -6.54
N ASP A 253 21.50 29.05 -7.19
CA ASP A 253 20.53 28.15 -6.57
C ASP A 253 21.07 26.72 -6.48
N ILE A 254 21.92 26.32 -7.44
CA ILE A 254 22.64 25.05 -7.37
C ILE A 254 23.58 25.05 -6.15
N TYR A 255 24.34 26.15 -5.97
CA TYR A 255 25.20 26.31 -4.80
C TYR A 255 24.39 26.26 -3.49
N ALA A 256 23.30 27.02 -3.41
CA ALA A 256 22.42 27.05 -2.24
C ALA A 256 21.84 25.66 -1.93
N ALA A 257 21.42 24.90 -2.95
CA ALA A 257 20.87 23.56 -2.79
C ALA A 257 21.92 22.57 -2.25
N VAL A 258 23.17 22.65 -2.70
CA VAL A 258 24.27 21.80 -2.18
C VAL A 258 24.51 22.06 -0.69
N TRP A 259 24.43 23.31 -0.25
CA TRP A 259 24.63 23.67 1.17
C TRP A 259 23.38 23.45 2.03
N GLY A 260 22.19 23.53 1.42
CA GLY A 260 20.90 23.27 2.05
C GLY A 260 20.42 21.82 1.91
N ALA A 261 21.27 20.89 1.46
CA ALA A 261 20.90 19.49 1.28
C ALA A 261 20.41 18.88 2.62
N THR A 262 19.28 18.19 2.55
CA THR A 262 18.58 17.67 3.74
C THR A 262 19.11 16.29 4.09
N LEU A 263 19.25 16.00 5.38
CA LEU A 263 19.60 14.66 5.82
C LEU A 263 18.57 13.64 5.33
N TRP A 264 19.02 12.60 4.66
CA TRP A 264 18.15 11.52 4.23
C TRP A 264 17.74 10.67 5.44
N ALA A 265 16.46 10.34 5.53
CA ALA A 265 15.90 9.42 6.50
C ALA A 265 15.00 8.40 5.78
N PRO A 266 14.89 7.15 6.27
CA PRO A 266 13.96 6.17 5.75
C PRO A 266 12.50 6.63 5.88
N ASP A 267 11.66 6.33 4.88
CA ASP A 267 10.24 6.76 4.82
C ASP A 267 9.38 6.34 6.03
N GLY A 268 9.78 5.29 6.75
CA GLY A 268 9.07 4.81 7.93
C GLY A 268 9.29 5.62 9.21
N ILE A 269 10.16 6.64 9.18
CA ILE A 269 10.51 7.44 10.36
C ILE A 269 10.35 8.92 10.02
N VAL A 270 9.30 9.52 10.58
CA VAL A 270 9.01 10.95 10.45
C VAL A 270 9.28 11.66 11.77
N ASN A 271 9.71 12.92 11.69
CA ASN A 271 9.87 13.75 12.88
C ASN A 271 8.49 14.24 13.33
N ALA A 272 8.07 13.85 14.54
CA ALA A 272 6.76 14.23 15.08
C ALA A 272 6.53 15.76 15.14
N ALA A 273 7.58 16.57 15.24
CA ALA A 273 7.47 18.04 15.20
C ALA A 273 6.97 18.57 13.84
N LEU A 274 7.04 17.76 12.79
CA LEU A 274 6.57 18.10 11.43
C LEU A 274 5.18 17.52 11.12
N CYS A 275 4.56 16.81 12.07
CA CYS A 275 3.32 16.05 11.88
C CYS A 275 2.08 16.75 12.47
N ILE A 276 2.09 18.08 12.61
CA ILE A 276 0.97 18.81 13.24
C ILE A 276 -0.36 18.61 12.48
N THR A 277 -0.29 18.44 11.16
CA THR A 277 -1.45 18.17 10.30
C THR A 277 -2.16 16.88 10.66
N ASP A 278 -1.45 15.88 11.21
CA ASP A 278 -2.03 14.59 11.62
C ASP A 278 -3.03 14.76 12.78
N MET A 279 -2.94 15.88 13.53
CA MET A 279 -3.85 16.19 14.63
C MET A 279 -5.12 16.93 14.18
N GLU A 280 -5.13 17.46 12.96
CA GLU A 280 -6.27 18.21 12.41
C GLU A 280 -7.35 17.26 11.85
N GLU A 281 -6.95 16.08 11.37
CA GLU A 281 -7.86 15.07 10.83
C GLU A 281 -8.29 14.07 11.92
N PRO A 282 -9.60 13.80 12.10
CA PRO A 282 -10.04 12.79 13.06
C PRO A 282 -9.54 11.39 12.65
N GLU A 283 -9.00 10.63 13.60
CA GLU A 283 -8.49 9.28 13.34
C GLU A 283 -9.58 8.37 12.73
N ALA A 284 -10.82 8.49 13.20
CA ALA A 284 -12.01 7.85 12.64
C ALA A 284 -13.28 8.60 13.07
N GLU A 285 -14.25 8.69 12.17
CA GLU A 285 -15.56 9.28 12.46
C GLU A 285 -16.56 8.25 13.00
N THR A 286 -17.55 8.71 13.76
CA THR A 286 -18.68 7.89 14.18
C THR A 286 -19.73 7.85 13.07
N ILE A 287 -20.00 6.65 12.55
CA ILE A 287 -21.00 6.40 11.49
C ILE A 287 -22.42 6.48 12.05
N CYS A 288 -22.67 5.82 13.19
CA CYS A 288 -23.99 5.76 13.83
C CYS A 288 -23.85 5.35 15.30
N SER A 289 -24.86 5.62 16.12
CA SER A 289 -24.96 5.02 17.46
C SER A 289 -25.41 3.55 17.37
N TYR A 290 -25.11 2.76 18.40
CA TYR A 290 -25.76 1.46 18.59
C TYR A 290 -27.18 1.65 19.13
N PRO A 291 -28.14 0.78 18.77
CA PRO A 291 -29.51 0.83 19.27
C PRO A 291 -29.65 0.35 20.73
N TRP A 292 -28.59 -0.26 21.29
CA TRP A 292 -28.59 -0.79 22.65
C TRP A 292 -27.90 0.20 23.59
N PRO A 293 -28.61 0.78 24.59
CA PRO A 293 -28.11 1.90 25.38
C PRO A 293 -26.78 1.67 26.08
N ILE A 294 -26.59 0.51 26.73
CA ILE A 294 -25.36 0.22 27.48
C ILE A 294 -24.21 -0.08 26.53
N VAL A 295 -24.45 -0.83 25.44
CA VAL A 295 -23.46 -1.02 24.37
C VAL A 295 -23.03 0.33 23.80
N GLN A 296 -23.97 1.24 23.52
CA GLN A 296 -23.67 2.57 23.02
C GLN A 296 -22.83 3.38 24.03
N ASP A 297 -23.18 3.36 25.32
CA ASP A 297 -22.41 4.03 26.35
C ASP A 297 -20.98 3.46 26.47
N MET A 298 -20.83 2.14 26.38
CA MET A 298 -19.54 1.46 26.49
C MET A 298 -18.66 1.68 25.26
N THR A 299 -19.22 1.69 24.06
CA THR A 299 -18.46 1.68 22.79
C THR A 299 -18.36 3.05 22.10
N LYS A 300 -19.26 3.99 22.44
CA LYS A 300 -19.38 5.32 21.82
C LYS A 300 -19.66 5.29 20.30
N GLY A 301 -20.34 4.23 19.84
CA GLY A 301 -20.91 4.14 18.51
C GLY A 301 -20.19 3.17 17.57
N ILE A 302 -20.75 3.07 16.38
CA ILE A 302 -20.21 2.35 15.23
C ILE A 302 -19.29 3.32 14.52
N ARG A 303 -17.98 3.06 14.52
CA ARG A 303 -16.97 3.98 13.98
C ARG A 303 -16.35 3.47 12.70
N GLU A 304 -15.88 4.38 11.87
CA GLU A 304 -15.05 4.06 10.72
C GLU A 304 -13.77 3.31 11.13
N LYS A 305 -13.16 2.61 10.17
CA LYS A 305 -11.87 1.92 10.35
C LYS A 305 -11.90 0.83 11.44
N GLU A 306 -13.07 0.27 11.75
CA GLU A 306 -13.24 -0.76 12.77
C GLU A 306 -13.73 -2.11 12.21
N VAL A 307 -13.31 -3.18 12.88
CA VAL A 307 -13.80 -4.55 12.69
C VAL A 307 -14.35 -5.02 14.02
N VAL A 308 -15.63 -5.29 14.05
CA VAL A 308 -16.37 -5.74 15.24
C VAL A 308 -16.90 -7.13 14.99
N TYR A 309 -16.55 -8.06 15.88
CA TYR A 309 -17.02 -9.43 15.81
C TYR A 309 -18.22 -9.65 16.72
N HIS A 310 -19.24 -10.30 16.20
CA HIS A 310 -20.44 -10.73 16.93
C HIS A 310 -20.42 -12.24 17.11
N VAL A 311 -20.43 -12.69 18.37
CA VAL A 311 -20.27 -14.11 18.71
C VAL A 311 -21.39 -14.57 19.64
N ALA A 312 -21.86 -15.79 19.42
CA ALA A 312 -22.88 -16.42 20.24
C ALA A 312 -22.79 -17.95 20.08
N GLY A 313 -23.40 -18.68 21.02
CA GLY A 313 -23.72 -20.10 20.83
C GLY A 313 -24.66 -20.33 19.64
N THR A 314 -24.76 -21.57 19.20
CA THR A 314 -25.54 -21.94 18.00
C THR A 314 -27.02 -21.72 18.26
N GLY A 315 -27.72 -21.06 17.32
CA GLY A 315 -29.17 -20.83 17.44
C GLY A 315 -29.60 -19.81 18.51
N ILE A 316 -28.67 -19.12 19.18
CA ILE A 316 -29.01 -18.13 20.23
C ILE A 316 -29.73 -16.88 19.67
N GLY A 317 -29.56 -16.59 18.37
CA GLY A 317 -30.24 -15.47 17.70
C GLY A 317 -29.30 -14.36 17.21
N LYS A 318 -28.01 -14.66 17.02
CA LYS A 318 -26.99 -13.74 16.48
C LYS A 318 -27.45 -13.01 15.22
N THR A 319 -27.94 -13.73 14.22
CA THR A 319 -28.43 -13.13 12.96
C THR A 319 -29.62 -12.21 13.21
N SER A 320 -30.55 -12.59 14.09
CA SER A 320 -31.70 -11.73 14.47
C SER A 320 -31.24 -10.40 15.07
N ILE A 321 -30.24 -10.43 15.96
CA ILE A 321 -29.65 -9.22 16.57
C ILE A 321 -28.95 -8.35 15.51
N ILE A 322 -28.26 -8.98 14.55
CA ILE A 322 -27.63 -8.26 13.44
C ILE A 322 -28.67 -7.59 12.53
N VAL A 323 -29.82 -8.21 12.29
CA VAL A 323 -30.90 -7.61 11.50
C VAL A 323 -31.51 -6.41 12.21
N GLU A 324 -31.67 -6.44 13.53
CA GLU A 324 -32.08 -5.26 14.31
C GLU A 324 -31.08 -4.10 14.14
N LEU A 325 -29.78 -4.40 14.14
CA LEU A 325 -28.74 -3.40 13.87
C LEU A 325 -28.81 -2.85 12.43
N GLN A 326 -29.06 -3.71 11.45
CA GLN A 326 -29.26 -3.30 10.04
C GLN A 326 -30.46 -2.36 9.89
N GLU A 327 -31.59 -2.68 10.53
CA GLU A 327 -32.76 -1.82 10.54
C GLU A 327 -32.48 -0.48 11.23
N HIS A 328 -31.76 -0.49 12.36
CA HIS A 328 -31.34 0.75 13.02
C HIS A 328 -30.49 1.64 12.10
N LEU A 329 -29.56 1.06 11.35
CA LEU A 329 -28.76 1.79 10.37
C LEU A 329 -29.63 2.38 9.24
N LEU A 330 -30.62 1.64 8.75
CA LEU A 330 -31.58 2.14 7.75
C LEU A 330 -32.35 3.35 8.27
N LEU A 331 -32.85 3.28 9.51
CA LEU A 331 -33.59 4.38 10.12
C LEU A 331 -32.72 5.63 10.33
N ASN A 332 -31.40 5.46 10.45
CA ASN A 332 -30.41 6.54 10.52
C ASN A 332 -29.80 6.90 9.15
N ASN A 333 -30.40 6.43 8.05
CA ASN A 333 -30.00 6.76 6.68
C ASN A 333 -28.54 6.36 6.34
N VAL A 334 -28.03 5.29 6.97
CA VAL A 334 -26.68 4.77 6.73
C VAL A 334 -26.73 3.68 5.66
N LYS A 335 -25.94 3.85 4.60
CA LYS A 335 -25.80 2.85 3.54
C LYS A 335 -24.88 1.71 3.98
N PHE A 336 -25.31 0.45 3.76
CA PHE A 336 -24.54 -0.73 4.13
C PHE A 336 -24.64 -1.89 3.14
N GLY A 337 -23.63 -2.74 3.16
CA GLY A 337 -23.61 -4.01 2.43
C GLY A 337 -23.91 -5.20 3.33
N VAL A 338 -24.63 -6.20 2.82
CA VAL A 338 -24.93 -7.45 3.55
C VAL A 338 -24.40 -8.64 2.77
N MET A 339 -23.45 -9.34 3.39
CA MET A 339 -22.81 -10.55 2.86
C MET A 339 -23.20 -11.76 3.70
N ARG A 340 -24.32 -12.42 3.35
CA ARG A 340 -24.70 -13.69 3.96
C ARG A 340 -24.23 -14.85 3.11
N PHE A 341 -23.47 -15.77 3.71
CA PHE A 341 -22.90 -16.93 3.03
C PHE A 341 -23.72 -18.20 3.23
N GLU A 342 -24.53 -18.25 4.29
CA GLU A 342 -25.40 -19.39 4.61
C GLU A 342 -26.81 -19.25 4.00
N ASP A 343 -27.24 -18.01 3.71
CA ASP A 343 -28.60 -17.66 3.30
C ASP A 343 -28.69 -17.20 1.84
N THR A 344 -29.89 -17.26 1.25
CA THR A 344 -30.19 -16.63 -0.04
C THR A 344 -30.44 -15.13 0.10
N ARG A 345 -30.31 -14.37 -1.01
CA ARG A 345 -30.71 -12.94 -1.06
C ARG A 345 -32.15 -12.73 -0.61
N ARG A 346 -33.07 -13.62 -1.01
CA ARG A 346 -34.48 -13.59 -0.62
C ARG A 346 -34.64 -13.67 0.90
N LYS A 347 -33.89 -14.54 1.57
CA LYS A 347 -33.95 -14.70 3.03
C LYS A 347 -33.44 -13.45 3.75
N ALA A 348 -32.31 -12.91 3.31
CA ALA A 348 -31.77 -11.66 3.87
C ALA A 348 -32.77 -10.50 3.77
N GLN A 349 -33.42 -10.35 2.61
CA GLN A 349 -34.45 -9.32 2.41
C GLN A 349 -35.67 -9.55 3.30
N LEU A 350 -36.16 -10.80 3.37
CA LEU A 350 -37.35 -11.14 4.14
C LEU A 350 -37.16 -10.89 5.64
N ASP A 351 -35.95 -11.14 6.18
CA ASP A 351 -35.65 -10.88 7.57
C ASP A 351 -35.70 -9.39 7.91
N LEU A 352 -35.06 -8.54 7.08
CA LEU A 352 -35.07 -7.10 7.30
C LEU A 352 -36.49 -6.50 7.15
N MET A 353 -37.24 -6.95 6.14
CA MET A 353 -38.65 -6.59 5.99
C MET A 353 -39.50 -7.06 7.17
N SER A 354 -39.19 -8.21 7.77
CA SER A 354 -39.91 -8.72 8.95
C SER A 354 -39.74 -7.80 10.15
N VAL A 355 -38.52 -7.29 10.38
CA VAL A 355 -38.25 -6.33 11.45
C VAL A 355 -38.98 -5.01 11.20
N ARG A 356 -38.90 -4.44 9.98
CA ARG A 356 -39.64 -3.22 9.59
C ARG A 356 -41.14 -3.35 9.81
N ALA A 357 -41.70 -4.50 9.46
CA ALA A 357 -43.13 -4.77 9.57
C ALA A 357 -43.58 -5.14 11.00
N ASN A 358 -42.65 -5.28 11.96
CA ASN A 358 -42.91 -5.87 13.27
C ASN A 358 -43.70 -7.18 13.15
N ARG A 359 -43.32 -8.03 12.19
CA ARG A 359 -44.05 -9.27 11.86
C ARG A 359 -43.12 -10.31 11.27
N ARG A 360 -43.24 -11.55 11.73
CA ARG A 360 -42.48 -12.71 11.21
C ARG A 360 -43.00 -13.16 9.85
N LEU A 361 -42.60 -12.50 8.76
CA LEU A 361 -43.15 -12.72 7.41
C LEU A 361 -42.87 -14.13 6.85
N HIS A 362 -41.88 -14.83 7.37
CA HIS A 362 -41.59 -16.22 6.99
C HIS A 362 -42.60 -17.23 7.58
N ILE A 363 -43.30 -16.87 8.67
CA ILE A 363 -44.36 -17.70 9.30
C ILE A 363 -45.74 -17.16 8.93
N ASN A 364 -45.90 -15.84 9.07
CA ASN A 364 -47.15 -15.13 8.88
C ASN A 364 -47.03 -14.21 7.66
N PRO A 365 -47.01 -14.75 6.42
CA PRO A 365 -46.84 -13.95 5.21
C PRO A 365 -47.99 -12.97 5.01
N ILE A 366 -47.71 -11.94 4.21
CA ILE A 366 -48.68 -10.91 3.79
C ILE A 366 -48.97 -11.03 2.29
N PRO A 367 -50.10 -10.46 1.79
CA PRO A 367 -50.41 -10.45 0.36
C PRO A 367 -49.28 -9.88 -0.51
N LYS A 368 -49.18 -10.34 -1.76
CA LYS A 368 -48.07 -9.98 -2.67
C LYS A 368 -47.94 -8.47 -2.92
N GLU A 369 -49.05 -7.76 -3.02
CA GLU A 369 -49.03 -6.30 -3.25
C GLU A 369 -48.53 -5.54 -2.02
N GLU A 370 -48.94 -5.95 -0.81
CA GLU A 370 -48.38 -5.40 0.43
C GLU A 370 -46.90 -5.71 0.58
N LEU A 371 -46.46 -6.92 0.19
CA LEU A 371 -45.05 -7.30 0.21
C LEU A 371 -44.20 -6.43 -0.72
N LYS A 372 -44.69 -6.09 -1.92
CA LYS A 372 -44.01 -5.18 -2.86
C LYS A 372 -43.93 -3.76 -2.30
N ALA A 373 -45.00 -3.26 -1.68
CA ALA A 373 -45.01 -1.95 -1.05
C ALA A 373 -44.00 -1.89 0.11
N LEU A 374 -43.98 -2.92 0.97
CA LEU A 374 -43.00 -3.06 2.05
C LEU A 374 -41.57 -3.13 1.51
N HIS A 375 -41.32 -3.95 0.48
CA HIS A 375 -40.01 -4.04 -0.16
C HIS A 375 -39.54 -2.67 -0.68
N THR A 376 -40.41 -1.94 -1.38
CA THR A 376 -40.11 -0.59 -1.87
C THR A 376 -39.80 0.37 -0.72
N SER A 377 -40.53 0.28 0.40
CA SER A 377 -40.29 1.14 1.58
C SER A 377 -38.97 0.84 2.31
N VAL A 378 -38.47 -0.40 2.24
CA VAL A 378 -37.23 -0.80 2.90
C VAL A 378 -36.02 -0.59 1.98
N PHE A 379 -36.14 -0.94 0.70
CA PHE A 379 -35.01 -1.01 -0.22
C PHE A 379 -35.02 0.04 -1.33
N GLY A 380 -36.15 0.73 -1.55
CA GLY A 380 -36.29 1.70 -2.65
C GLY A 380 -35.34 2.90 -2.57
N GLY A 381 -34.82 3.20 -1.38
CA GLY A 381 -33.81 4.25 -1.17
C GLY A 381 -32.38 3.86 -1.60
N GLY A 382 -32.13 2.60 -1.98
CA GLY A 382 -30.79 2.17 -2.44
C GLY A 382 -29.72 2.12 -1.33
N LEU A 383 -30.13 2.02 -0.07
CA LEU A 383 -29.24 2.00 1.11
C LEU A 383 -28.73 0.61 1.49
N VAL A 384 -29.23 -0.45 0.84
CA VAL A 384 -28.84 -1.84 1.12
C VAL A 384 -28.29 -2.48 -0.13
N GLU A 385 -27.03 -2.87 -0.08
CA GLU A 385 -26.38 -3.66 -1.13
C GLU A 385 -26.30 -5.13 -0.69
N LEU A 386 -26.72 -6.06 -1.56
CA LEU A 386 -26.79 -7.48 -1.24
C LEU A 386 -25.72 -8.27 -1.99
N PHE A 387 -25.00 -9.10 -1.26
CA PHE A 387 -24.20 -10.18 -1.83
C PHE A 387 -25.10 -11.31 -2.33
N ASP A 388 -24.75 -11.89 -3.47
CA ASP A 388 -25.43 -13.07 -4.00
C ASP A 388 -24.54 -14.32 -3.89
N PRO A 389 -24.71 -15.15 -2.85
CA PRO A 389 -23.87 -16.33 -2.66
C PRO A 389 -24.01 -17.38 -3.76
N GLU A 390 -25.12 -17.36 -4.53
CA GLU A 390 -25.39 -18.34 -5.58
C GLU A 390 -24.54 -18.13 -6.84
N VAL A 391 -24.03 -16.91 -7.07
CA VAL A 391 -23.23 -16.55 -8.25
C VAL A 391 -21.84 -16.02 -7.92
N ALA A 392 -21.62 -15.61 -6.67
CA ALA A 392 -20.36 -15.02 -6.27
C ALA A 392 -19.22 -16.05 -6.21
N GLU A 393 -18.01 -15.57 -6.43
CA GLU A 393 -16.77 -16.31 -6.15
C GLU A 393 -16.50 -16.35 -4.64
N TRP A 394 -16.16 -17.54 -4.10
CA TRP A 394 -15.87 -17.77 -2.69
C TRP A 394 -14.36 -17.88 -2.46
N SER A 395 -13.70 -16.74 -2.26
CA SER A 395 -12.28 -16.68 -1.89
C SER A 395 -12.01 -15.45 -1.02
N PHE A 396 -10.95 -15.46 -0.21
CA PHE A 396 -10.58 -14.28 0.59
C PHE A 396 -10.23 -13.07 -0.27
N ALA A 397 -9.58 -13.29 -1.42
CA ALA A 397 -9.27 -12.22 -2.36
C ALA A 397 -10.53 -11.62 -2.99
N ALA A 398 -11.51 -12.47 -3.36
CA ALA A 398 -12.79 -12.00 -3.87
C ALA A 398 -13.58 -11.23 -2.81
N LEU A 399 -13.57 -11.70 -1.56
CA LEU A 399 -14.21 -11.01 -0.44
C LEU A 399 -13.65 -9.61 -0.23
N GLU A 400 -12.33 -9.45 -0.20
CA GLU A 400 -11.69 -8.13 -0.12
C GLU A 400 -12.09 -7.24 -1.30
N ARG A 401 -12.18 -7.80 -2.52
CA ARG A 401 -12.62 -7.08 -3.72
C ARG A 401 -14.07 -6.61 -3.61
N TYR A 402 -14.99 -7.46 -3.13
CA TYR A 402 -16.39 -7.08 -2.94
C TYR A 402 -16.53 -6.01 -1.87
N ILE A 403 -15.84 -6.13 -0.74
CA ILE A 403 -15.85 -5.10 0.32
C ILE A 403 -15.34 -3.77 -0.24
N ARG A 404 -14.22 -3.78 -0.99
CA ARG A 404 -13.69 -2.55 -1.61
C ARG A 404 -14.69 -1.94 -2.59
N TYR A 405 -15.35 -2.75 -3.40
CA TYR A 405 -16.35 -2.27 -4.35
C TYR A 405 -17.57 -1.67 -3.64
N MET A 406 -18.11 -2.34 -2.61
CA MET A 406 -19.22 -1.83 -1.81
C MET A 406 -18.86 -0.49 -1.15
N VAL A 407 -17.65 -0.37 -0.60
CA VAL A 407 -17.24 0.85 0.12
C VAL A 407 -16.86 1.98 -0.84
N LYS A 408 -16.02 1.74 -1.84
CA LYS A 408 -15.50 2.79 -2.72
C LYS A 408 -16.38 3.08 -3.94
N GLY A 409 -17.07 2.05 -4.45
CA GLY A 409 -17.93 2.16 -5.64
C GLY A 409 -19.39 2.45 -5.30
N LEU A 410 -19.91 1.88 -4.20
CA LEU A 410 -21.32 2.00 -3.82
C LEU A 410 -21.55 2.88 -2.58
N ASP A 411 -20.48 3.40 -1.97
CA ASP A 411 -20.48 4.26 -0.77
C ASP A 411 -21.12 3.62 0.49
N CYS A 412 -21.01 2.29 0.63
CA CYS A 412 -21.37 1.63 1.87
C CYS A 412 -20.40 1.99 3.00
N LYS A 413 -20.93 2.44 4.14
CA LYS A 413 -20.13 2.75 5.35
C LYS A 413 -19.92 1.53 6.23
N VAL A 414 -20.93 0.66 6.30
CA VAL A 414 -20.91 -0.58 7.11
C VAL A 414 -21.05 -1.79 6.20
N ILE A 415 -20.31 -2.87 6.47
CA ILE A 415 -20.46 -4.14 5.77
C ILE A 415 -20.69 -5.26 6.78
N PHE A 416 -21.78 -5.99 6.62
CA PHE A 416 -22.12 -7.16 7.42
C PHE A 416 -21.63 -8.44 6.75
N ILE A 417 -20.98 -9.33 7.51
CA ILE A 417 -20.49 -10.63 7.02
C ILE A 417 -21.04 -11.72 7.95
N ASP A 418 -21.85 -12.64 7.42
CA ASP A 418 -22.57 -13.65 8.22
C ASP A 418 -22.61 -15.05 7.53
N PRO A 419 -21.97 -16.09 8.09
CA PRO A 419 -20.80 -16.06 8.97
C PRO A 419 -19.48 -16.20 8.17
N LEU A 420 -18.40 -15.64 8.72
CA LEU A 420 -17.07 -15.71 8.09
C LEU A 420 -16.55 -17.16 7.91
N SER A 421 -16.98 -18.09 8.76
CA SER A 421 -16.52 -19.49 8.76
C SER A 421 -16.80 -20.25 7.46
N PHE A 422 -17.87 -19.90 6.73
CA PHE A 422 -18.22 -20.58 5.48
C PHE A 422 -17.18 -20.34 4.38
N ILE A 423 -16.56 -19.17 4.35
CA ILE A 423 -15.51 -18.84 3.40
C ILE A 423 -14.26 -19.67 3.72
N VAL A 424 -13.94 -19.87 4.99
CA VAL A 424 -12.78 -20.67 5.38
C VAL A 424 -12.96 -22.14 5.00
N ALA A 425 -14.17 -22.67 5.20
CA ALA A 425 -14.51 -24.03 4.79
C ALA A 425 -14.43 -24.24 3.28
N ALA A 426 -14.79 -23.22 2.48
CA ALA A 426 -14.76 -23.29 1.02
C ALA A 426 -13.34 -23.22 0.41
N VAL A 427 -12.34 -22.75 1.15
CA VAL A 427 -10.98 -22.49 0.63
C VAL A 427 -10.02 -23.69 0.80
N ASP A 428 -10.50 -24.85 1.27
CA ASP A 428 -9.71 -26.09 1.50
C ASP A 428 -8.34 -25.83 2.15
N ALA A 429 -8.33 -24.92 3.13
CA ALA A 429 -7.10 -24.52 3.80
C ALA A 429 -6.66 -25.63 4.77
N GLN A 430 -5.50 -26.24 4.53
CA GLN A 430 -4.90 -27.26 5.42
C GLN A 430 -4.74 -26.78 6.88
N ASP A 431 -4.68 -25.46 7.10
CA ASP A 431 -4.62 -24.84 8.43
C ASP A 431 -5.64 -23.70 8.54
N GLU A 432 -6.88 -24.07 8.84
CA GLU A 432 -8.02 -23.17 9.01
C GLU A 432 -7.73 -22.04 10.02
N ARG A 433 -6.98 -22.33 11.08
CA ARG A 433 -6.65 -21.36 12.13
C ARG A 433 -5.71 -20.27 11.59
N LYS A 434 -4.63 -20.65 10.91
CA LYS A 434 -3.72 -19.67 10.28
C LYS A 434 -4.44 -18.84 9.22
N ALA A 435 -5.35 -19.46 8.46
CA ALA A 435 -6.16 -18.75 7.47
C ALA A 435 -7.03 -17.66 8.14
N LEU A 436 -7.76 -18.01 9.21
CA LEU A 436 -8.56 -17.05 9.99
C LEU A 436 -7.72 -15.92 10.59
N ASP A 437 -6.52 -16.20 11.07
CA ASP A 437 -5.63 -15.18 11.62
C ASP A 437 -5.16 -14.19 10.53
N LYS A 438 -4.79 -14.72 9.35
CA LYS A 438 -4.41 -13.90 8.19
C LYS A 438 -5.57 -13.02 7.71
N VAL A 439 -6.79 -13.56 7.70
CA VAL A 439 -7.99 -12.83 7.31
C VAL A 439 -8.30 -11.70 8.30
N SER A 440 -8.22 -11.99 9.59
CA SER A 440 -8.40 -10.99 10.65
C SER A 440 -7.39 -9.83 10.51
N TYR A 441 -6.12 -10.15 10.23
CA TYR A 441 -5.08 -9.16 9.93
C TYR A 441 -5.39 -8.34 8.67
N ASN A 442 -5.80 -9.00 7.59
CA ASN A 442 -6.14 -8.33 6.34
C ASN A 442 -7.35 -7.40 6.49
N PHE A 443 -8.39 -7.82 7.21
CA PHE A 443 -9.54 -6.96 7.49
C PHE A 443 -9.16 -5.74 8.30
N ALA A 444 -8.31 -5.87 9.33
CA ALA A 444 -7.82 -4.73 10.09
C ALA A 444 -7.04 -3.73 9.22
N ARG A 445 -6.30 -4.20 8.21
CA ARG A 445 -5.65 -3.32 7.22
C ARG A 445 -6.66 -2.71 6.25
N LEU A 446 -7.61 -3.50 5.79
CA LEU A 446 -8.62 -3.10 4.81
C LEU A 446 -9.44 -1.94 5.35
N VAL A 447 -9.98 -2.04 6.56
CA VAL A 447 -10.80 -0.98 7.16
C VAL A 447 -10.03 0.33 7.35
N LYS A 448 -8.75 0.26 7.72
CA LYS A 448 -7.88 1.44 7.84
C LYS A 448 -7.67 2.14 6.50
N GLN A 449 -7.57 1.39 5.41
CA GLN A 449 -7.40 1.93 4.06
C GLN A 449 -8.70 2.45 3.47
N THR A 450 -9.83 1.80 3.78
CA THR A 450 -11.10 2.10 3.11
C THR A 450 -11.98 3.09 3.89
N GLY A 451 -11.83 3.17 5.22
CA GLY A 451 -12.74 3.87 6.12
C GLY A 451 -13.92 3.01 6.60
N ALA A 452 -14.07 1.78 6.08
CA ALA A 452 -15.25 0.97 6.36
C ALA A 452 -15.35 0.49 7.82
N ASN A 453 -16.57 0.21 8.26
CA ASN A 453 -16.83 -0.59 9.45
C ASN A 453 -17.28 -2.00 9.04
N LEU A 454 -16.63 -3.04 9.56
CA LEU A 454 -17.04 -4.43 9.33
C LEU A 454 -17.72 -5.01 10.58
N GLN A 455 -18.94 -5.51 10.40
CA GLN A 455 -19.73 -6.19 11.42
C GLN A 455 -19.79 -7.69 11.07
N ILE A 456 -18.94 -8.48 11.71
CA ILE A 456 -18.68 -9.87 11.32
C ILE A 456 -19.28 -10.82 12.33
N THR A 457 -20.21 -11.66 11.91
CA THR A 457 -20.66 -12.75 12.75
C THR A 457 -19.67 -13.91 12.68
N HIS A 458 -19.43 -14.53 13.83
CA HIS A 458 -18.50 -15.66 13.90
C HIS A 458 -18.98 -16.72 14.88
N HIS A 459 -18.47 -17.94 14.72
CA HIS A 459 -18.84 -19.07 15.57
C HIS A 459 -17.84 -19.25 16.72
N LEU A 460 -18.34 -19.86 17.78
CA LEU A 460 -17.54 -20.28 18.92
C LEU A 460 -17.00 -21.71 18.68
N ASN A 461 -15.85 -22.00 19.26
CA ASN A 461 -15.40 -23.38 19.47
C ASN A 461 -16.20 -24.01 20.61
N ARG A 462 -16.31 -25.34 20.63
CA ARG A 462 -16.85 -26.05 21.80
C ARG A 462 -16.01 -25.71 23.03
N GLY A 463 -16.65 -25.11 24.05
CA GLY A 463 -15.99 -24.72 25.29
C GLY A 463 -15.84 -25.89 26.26
N GLU A 464 -15.01 -25.69 27.29
CA GLU A 464 -14.99 -26.55 28.48
C GLU A 464 -16.02 -26.03 29.48
N GLY A 465 -16.89 -26.89 30.00
CA GLY A 465 -17.94 -26.52 30.97
C GLY A 465 -19.35 -26.50 30.37
N LYS A 466 -20.20 -25.62 30.89
CA LYS A 466 -21.62 -25.51 30.49
C LYS A 466 -21.71 -25.12 29.00
N ALA A 467 -22.59 -25.78 28.25
CA ALA A 467 -22.84 -25.44 26.86
C ALA A 467 -23.31 -23.98 26.72
N PHE A 468 -22.92 -23.28 25.65
CA PHE A 468 -23.29 -21.87 25.45
C PHE A 468 -24.80 -21.71 25.25
N GLU A 469 -25.43 -22.70 24.60
CA GLU A 469 -26.87 -22.78 24.36
C GLU A 469 -27.68 -22.95 25.66
N GLU A 470 -27.02 -23.44 26.72
CA GLU A 470 -27.57 -23.61 28.07
C GLU A 470 -27.14 -22.48 29.01
N GLY A 471 -26.65 -21.35 28.48
CA GLY A 471 -26.23 -20.19 29.27
C GLY A 471 -24.80 -20.24 29.79
N GLY A 472 -23.91 -21.01 29.15
CA GLY A 472 -22.47 -20.90 29.38
C GLY A 472 -21.94 -19.50 29.05
N GLN A 473 -21.12 -18.94 29.94
CA GLN A 473 -20.51 -17.62 29.73
C GLN A 473 -19.47 -17.67 28.60
N ILE A 474 -19.50 -16.68 27.71
CA ILE A 474 -18.57 -16.57 26.58
C ILE A 474 -17.36 -15.74 27.01
N SER A 475 -16.18 -16.20 26.62
CA SER A 475 -14.92 -15.47 26.76
C SER A 475 -14.16 -15.43 25.43
N LEU A 476 -13.17 -14.55 25.30
CA LEU A 476 -12.39 -14.41 24.05
C LEU A 476 -11.74 -15.72 23.59
N LYS A 477 -11.31 -16.59 24.52
CA LYS A 477 -10.73 -17.90 24.19
C LYS A 477 -11.71 -18.84 23.47
N ASN A 478 -13.02 -18.63 23.65
CA ASN A 478 -14.05 -19.46 23.04
C ASN A 478 -14.29 -19.16 21.56
N ILE A 479 -13.71 -18.08 21.01
CA ILE A 479 -13.90 -17.69 19.61
C ILE A 479 -13.08 -18.61 18.70
N ARG A 480 -13.68 -19.10 17.61
CA ARG A 480 -12.94 -19.93 16.63
C ARG A 480 -11.86 -19.10 15.93
N GLY A 481 -10.60 -19.56 15.95
CA GLY A 481 -9.48 -18.75 15.49
C GLY A 481 -9.22 -17.52 16.38
N SER A 482 -9.42 -17.67 17.71
CA SER A 482 -9.41 -16.57 18.68
C SER A 482 -8.15 -15.70 18.67
N ALA A 483 -6.98 -16.22 18.26
CA ALA A 483 -5.73 -15.46 18.29
C ALA A 483 -5.79 -14.24 17.35
N GLY A 484 -6.13 -14.42 16.07
CA GLY A 484 -6.25 -13.35 15.10
C GLY A 484 -7.36 -12.37 15.45
N VAL A 485 -8.54 -12.88 15.83
CA VAL A 485 -9.66 -12.02 16.24
C VAL A 485 -9.28 -11.19 17.47
N ALA A 486 -8.72 -11.82 18.51
CA ALA A 486 -8.32 -11.13 19.74
C ALA A 486 -7.20 -10.11 19.51
N ASN A 487 -6.32 -10.31 18.53
CA ASN A 487 -5.23 -9.38 18.24
C ASN A 487 -5.66 -8.22 17.32
N PHE A 488 -6.40 -8.53 16.26
CA PHE A 488 -6.61 -7.60 15.13
C PHE A 488 -7.98 -6.93 15.10
N SER A 489 -9.00 -7.46 15.80
CA SER A 489 -10.29 -6.77 15.89
C SER A 489 -10.22 -5.47 16.69
N MET A 490 -11.19 -4.59 16.50
CA MET A 490 -11.37 -3.39 17.33
C MET A 490 -12.43 -3.65 18.41
N GLY A 491 -13.46 -4.43 18.09
CA GLY A 491 -14.52 -4.82 19.02
C GLY A 491 -14.86 -6.32 18.97
N VAL A 492 -15.37 -6.84 20.09
CA VAL A 492 -16.00 -8.17 20.16
C VAL A 492 -17.22 -8.10 21.08
N HIS A 493 -18.40 -8.34 20.51
CA HIS A 493 -19.69 -8.36 21.21
C HIS A 493 -20.18 -9.81 21.29
N ALA A 494 -20.47 -10.29 22.49
CA ALA A 494 -20.98 -11.62 22.76
C ALA A 494 -22.45 -11.59 23.17
N TYR A 495 -23.19 -12.62 22.78
CA TYR A 495 -24.61 -12.79 23.11
C TYR A 495 -24.81 -14.13 23.82
N GLU A 496 -25.30 -14.06 25.06
CA GLU A 496 -25.46 -15.17 26.01
C GLU A 496 -26.96 -15.40 26.26
N ARG A 497 -27.45 -16.63 26.06
CA ARG A 497 -28.86 -17.00 26.26
C ARG A 497 -28.93 -18.44 26.74
N ASN A 498 -29.78 -18.70 27.73
CA ASN A 498 -30.10 -20.07 28.14
C ASN A 498 -31.44 -20.49 27.51
N GLN A 499 -31.38 -21.27 26.43
CA GLN A 499 -32.58 -21.70 25.69
C GLN A 499 -33.48 -22.67 26.47
N GLN A 500 -32.93 -23.30 27.51
CA GLN A 500 -33.64 -24.26 28.37
C GLN A 500 -33.81 -23.75 29.80
N GLY A 501 -33.55 -22.46 30.05
CA GLY A 501 -33.68 -21.83 31.35
C GLY A 501 -35.09 -21.31 31.65
N GLU A 502 -35.23 -20.62 32.78
CA GLU A 502 -36.50 -20.00 33.21
C GLU A 502 -36.95 -18.86 32.29
N ARG A 503 -36.00 -18.10 31.76
CA ARG A 503 -36.24 -16.98 30.83
C ARG A 503 -35.53 -17.21 29.51
N PRO A 504 -36.01 -18.18 28.71
CA PRO A 504 -35.40 -18.49 27.43
C PRO A 504 -35.64 -17.38 26.42
N ASP A 505 -36.47 -16.39 26.69
CA ASP A 505 -36.73 -15.20 25.88
C ASP A 505 -35.67 -14.10 26.04
N LEU A 506 -34.88 -14.13 27.13
CA LEU A 506 -33.86 -13.12 27.40
C LEU A 506 -32.49 -13.49 26.83
N THR A 507 -31.79 -12.51 26.27
CA THR A 507 -30.41 -12.62 25.78
C THR A 507 -29.58 -11.50 26.40
N ARG A 508 -28.50 -11.86 27.09
CA ARG A 508 -27.53 -10.90 27.63
C ARG A 508 -26.49 -10.56 26.58
N THR A 509 -26.20 -9.27 26.42
CA THR A 509 -25.06 -8.79 25.64
C THR A 509 -23.84 -8.57 26.54
N ARG A 510 -22.65 -8.87 26.03
CA ARG A 510 -21.38 -8.71 26.74
C ARG A 510 -20.31 -8.18 25.80
N ILE A 511 -19.67 -7.08 26.17
CA ILE A 511 -18.52 -6.54 25.45
C ILE A 511 -17.27 -7.26 25.93
N LEU A 512 -16.72 -8.14 25.09
CA LEU A 512 -15.49 -8.89 25.38
C LEU A 512 -14.24 -8.11 25.03
N LYS A 513 -14.34 -7.18 24.07
CA LYS A 513 -13.23 -6.32 23.65
C LYS A 513 -13.80 -5.03 23.07
N ASN A 514 -13.12 -3.93 23.40
CA ASN A 514 -13.42 -2.59 22.92
C ASN A 514 -12.12 -1.79 22.93
N ARG A 515 -11.49 -1.64 21.76
CA ARG A 515 -10.19 -0.98 21.63
C ARG A 515 -10.29 0.53 21.75
N HIS A 516 -11.42 1.11 21.34
CA HIS A 516 -11.59 2.56 21.32
C HIS A 516 -11.71 3.14 22.74
N VAL A 517 -12.60 2.59 23.57
CA VAL A 517 -12.89 3.13 24.91
C VAL A 517 -12.22 2.31 26.02
N GLY A 518 -11.95 1.03 25.77
CA GLY A 518 -11.39 0.10 26.77
C GLY A 518 -12.40 -0.49 27.75
N ARG A 519 -13.66 -0.03 27.76
CA ARG A 519 -14.73 -0.57 28.62
C ARG A 519 -15.25 -1.91 28.09
N THR A 520 -15.23 -2.93 28.95
CA THR A 520 -15.70 -4.31 28.70
C THR A 520 -16.60 -4.77 29.85
N GLY A 521 -17.34 -5.88 29.67
CA GLY A 521 -18.25 -6.42 30.68
C GLY A 521 -19.66 -6.69 30.15
N VAL A 522 -20.58 -6.98 31.07
CA VAL A 522 -22.01 -7.11 30.76
C VAL A 522 -22.54 -5.76 30.29
N ALA A 523 -23.34 -5.76 29.22
CA ALA A 523 -23.99 -4.57 28.69
C ALA A 523 -25.52 -4.73 28.82
N ASP A 524 -26.26 -4.60 27.71
CA ASP A 524 -27.72 -4.68 27.68
C ASP A 524 -28.26 -6.11 27.82
N THR A 525 -29.50 -6.23 28.29
CA THR A 525 -30.35 -7.43 28.15
C THR A 525 -31.38 -7.17 27.06
N LEU A 526 -31.55 -8.14 26.15
CA LEU A 526 -32.51 -8.10 25.06
C LEU A 526 -33.60 -9.13 25.29
N MET A 527 -34.86 -8.76 25.08
CA MET A 527 -36.01 -9.65 25.16
C MET A 527 -36.53 -10.01 23.77
N TRP A 528 -36.79 -11.30 23.56
CA TRP A 528 -37.42 -11.81 22.36
C TRP A 528 -38.94 -11.64 22.43
N HIS A 529 -39.49 -10.84 21.53
CA HIS A 529 -40.94 -10.68 21.35
C HIS A 529 -41.42 -11.62 20.25
N GLU A 530 -42.12 -12.69 20.62
CA GLU A 530 -42.50 -13.75 19.69
C GLU A 530 -43.55 -13.33 18.66
N ASP A 531 -44.47 -12.44 19.06
CA ASP A 531 -45.55 -11.88 18.27
C ASP A 531 -45.02 -11.05 17.08
N ILE A 532 -44.06 -10.17 17.34
CA ILE A 532 -43.48 -9.28 16.34
C ILE A 532 -42.15 -9.77 15.75
N GLY A 533 -41.53 -10.78 16.39
CA GLY A 533 -40.29 -11.40 15.94
C GLY A 533 -39.05 -10.52 16.13
N ARG A 534 -38.98 -9.76 17.21
CA ARG A 534 -37.92 -8.75 17.46
C ARG A 534 -37.14 -9.00 18.73
N GLN A 535 -35.89 -8.54 18.76
CA GLN A 535 -35.06 -8.52 19.97
C GLN A 535 -34.84 -7.08 20.43
N LEU A 536 -35.52 -6.68 21.50
CA LEU A 536 -35.54 -5.30 21.98
C LEU A 536 -34.87 -5.18 23.36
N PRO A 537 -34.19 -4.07 23.68
CA PRO A 537 -33.67 -3.82 25.02
C PRO A 537 -34.76 -3.92 26.09
N THR A 538 -34.41 -4.47 27.24
CA THR A 538 -35.26 -4.52 28.43
C THR A 538 -34.45 -4.25 29.69
N ASP A 539 -35.09 -3.66 30.71
CA ASP A 539 -34.53 -3.50 32.05
C ASP A 539 -34.75 -4.73 32.94
N GLU A 540 -35.41 -5.78 32.41
CA GLU A 540 -35.61 -7.02 33.14
C GLU A 540 -34.27 -7.70 33.48
N PRO A 541 -34.10 -8.15 34.73
CA PRO A 541 -32.87 -8.78 35.15
C PRO A 541 -32.69 -10.13 34.45
N TYR A 542 -31.55 -10.31 33.78
CA TYR A 542 -31.20 -11.61 33.23
C TYR A 542 -30.91 -12.59 34.38
N PRO A 543 -31.48 -13.80 34.40
CA PRO A 543 -31.27 -14.77 35.48
C PRO A 543 -29.82 -15.24 35.47
N ASP A 544 -29.02 -14.70 36.38
CA ASP A 544 -27.65 -15.16 36.61
C ASP A 544 -27.67 -16.53 37.25
N SER A 545 -26.88 -17.48 36.72
CA SER A 545 -26.67 -18.78 37.36
C SER A 545 -25.92 -18.69 38.69
N ASN A 546 -25.41 -17.50 39.05
CA ASN A 546 -24.75 -17.19 40.31
C ASN A 546 -25.54 -16.11 41.05
N SER A 547 -26.70 -16.48 41.60
CA SER A 547 -27.33 -15.71 42.67
C SER A 547 -26.52 -15.84 43.96
N ASP A 548 -25.38 -15.14 44.02
CA ASP A 548 -24.64 -14.80 45.24
C ASP A 548 -23.62 -13.71 44.89
N LYS A 549 -24.11 -12.48 44.67
CA LYS A 549 -23.50 -11.19 45.08
C LYS A 549 -24.14 -10.00 44.35
N GLU A 550 -24.78 -9.17 45.17
CA GLU A 550 -25.05 -7.72 45.05
C GLU A 550 -25.54 -7.17 43.70
N ALA A 551 -26.81 -6.73 43.72
CA ALA A 551 -27.42 -5.95 42.66
C ALA A 551 -26.69 -4.59 42.46
N PRO A 552 -26.47 -4.14 41.20
CA PRO A 552 -26.00 -2.78 40.95
C PRO A 552 -27.10 -1.74 41.25
N PRO A 553 -26.72 -0.48 41.55
CA PRO A 553 -27.68 0.55 41.97
C PRO A 553 -28.61 0.95 40.82
N SER A 554 -29.89 1.10 41.14
CA SER A 554 -30.93 1.57 40.24
C SER A 554 -30.66 3.00 39.77
N VAL A 555 -30.58 3.19 38.46
CA VAL A 555 -30.60 4.53 37.84
C VAL A 555 -32.04 4.81 37.42
N GLN A 556 -32.70 5.76 38.08
CA GLN A 556 -34.01 6.25 37.68
C GLN A 556 -33.89 7.02 36.36
N LEU A 557 -34.36 6.42 35.27
CA LEU A 557 -34.55 7.08 33.98
C LEU A 557 -35.83 7.94 34.02
N THR A 558 -35.66 9.27 34.00
CA THR A 558 -36.77 10.20 33.76
C THR A 558 -36.98 10.31 32.24
N ILE A 559 -38.01 9.65 31.72
CA ILE A 559 -38.44 9.79 30.33
C ILE A 559 -39.10 11.17 30.18
N LYS A 560 -38.43 12.12 29.52
CA LYS A 560 -39.10 13.31 28.97
C LYS A 560 -39.62 12.98 27.58
N VAL A 561 -40.93 12.75 27.49
CA VAL A 561 -41.67 12.72 26.22
C VAL A 561 -41.84 14.18 25.77
N THR A 562 -41.12 14.57 24.72
CA THR A 562 -41.41 15.84 24.03
C THR A 562 -42.49 15.54 22.99
N ILE A 563 -43.72 15.95 23.26
CA ILE A 563 -44.79 16.03 22.28
C ILE A 563 -44.62 17.39 21.61
N SER A 564 -44.29 17.42 20.31
CA SER A 564 -44.42 18.61 19.48
C SER A 564 -45.80 18.58 18.80
N GLU A 565 -46.60 19.61 19.06
CA GLU A 565 -47.76 19.98 18.22
C GLU A 565 -47.33 20.37 16.80
#